data_AF-A0A385YVP5-F1
#
_entry.id   AF-A0A385YVP5-F1
#
_cell.length_a   1.000
_cell.length_b   1.000
_cell.length_c   1.000
_cell.angle_alpha   90.00
_cell.angle_beta   90.00
_cell.angle_gamma   90.00
#
_symmetry.space_group_name_H-M   'P 1'
#
loop_
_entity.id
_entity.type
_entity.pdbx_description
1 polymer ?
#
loop_
_entity_poly.entity_id
_entity_poly.type
_entity_poly.pdbx_seq_one_letter_code
_entity_poly.pdbx_strand_id
1 'polypeptide(L)'
;MDMLRCQTMKNEKGVTLVELLASIVLVGLFGTIIWTLFFQGFSFNETEVSKQQIQQEATLLLNGIDAVHQKGKPYSITVTPTSVILSDTNSNEILFESTRQGITYELVSITKNDVVPKTESLSIDLLVKSERNTNLTAEVKTTFRKLK
;
A
#
# COMPACT_ATOMS: atom_id res chain seq x y z
N MET A 1 36.67 6.35 -70.97
CA MET A 1 36.09 5.46 -69.95
C MET A 1 35.75 6.34 -68.77
N ASP A 2 34.71 7.15 -68.97
CA ASP A 2 34.33 8.22 -68.05
C ASP A 2 33.43 7.65 -66.96
N MET A 3 34.03 7.51 -65.79
CA MET A 3 33.34 7.06 -64.59
C MET A 3 32.58 8.27 -64.03
N LEU A 4 31.29 8.37 -64.38
CA LEU A 4 30.35 9.35 -63.84
C LEU A 4 30.24 9.16 -62.32
N ARG A 5 30.92 10.03 -61.55
CA ARG A 5 30.66 10.22 -60.13
C ARG A 5 29.37 11.03 -59.98
N CYS A 6 28.27 10.35 -59.66
CA CYS A 6 27.05 11.01 -59.21
C CYS A 6 27.27 11.54 -57.79
N GLN A 7 27.64 12.82 -57.65
CA GLN A 7 27.60 13.52 -56.36
C GLN A 7 26.14 13.78 -56.00
N THR A 8 25.63 13.09 -54.99
CA THR A 8 24.39 13.47 -54.31
C THR A 8 24.59 14.83 -53.67
N MET A 9 24.10 15.90 -54.30
CA MET A 9 24.04 17.23 -53.70
C MET A 9 23.11 17.16 -52.49
N LYS A 10 23.67 17.24 -51.28
CA LYS A 10 22.89 17.37 -50.05
C LYS A 10 22.22 18.74 -50.06
N ASN A 11 20.89 18.74 -50.09
CA ASN A 11 20.07 19.94 -50.07
C ASN A 11 19.94 20.41 -48.60
N GLU A 12 20.89 21.23 -48.14
CA GLU A 12 20.90 21.81 -46.80
C GLU A 12 19.86 22.94 -46.72
N LYS A 13 18.58 22.57 -46.52
CA LYS A 13 17.52 23.55 -46.21
C LYS A 13 17.68 24.00 -44.75
N GLY A 14 18.05 25.26 -44.54
CA GLY A 14 18.15 25.86 -43.22
C GLY A 14 16.79 25.96 -42.52
N VAL A 15 16.77 25.80 -41.19
CA VAL A 15 15.58 25.97 -40.36
C VAL A 15 15.24 27.45 -40.27
N THR A 16 13.98 27.81 -40.57
CA THR A 16 13.54 29.21 -40.44
C THR A 16 13.21 29.54 -38.98
N LEU A 17 13.43 30.81 -38.58
CA LEU A 17 13.14 31.28 -37.21
C LEU A 17 11.68 31.02 -36.82
N VAL A 18 10.76 31.16 -37.78
CA VAL A 18 9.33 30.96 -37.58
C VAL A 18 8.99 29.47 -37.37
N GLU A 19 9.61 28.56 -38.11
CA GLU A 19 9.45 27.12 -37.87
C GLU A 19 9.96 26.70 -36.49
N LEU A 20 11.10 27.26 -36.06
CA LEU A 20 11.65 26.97 -34.74
C LEU A 20 10.70 27.47 -33.63
N LEU A 21 10.17 28.69 -33.78
CA LEU A 21 9.22 29.27 -32.82
C LEU A 21 7.93 28.45 -32.76
N ALA A 22 7.37 28.08 -33.91
CA ALA A 22 6.17 27.25 -33.97
C ALA A 22 6.38 25.87 -33.34
N SER A 23 7.56 25.27 -33.56
CA SER A 23 7.92 23.98 -32.96
C SER A 23 8.06 24.06 -31.44
N ILE A 24 8.66 25.13 -30.91
CA ILE A 24 8.80 25.34 -29.46
C ILE A 24 7.43 25.52 -28.80
N VAL A 25 6.51 26.28 -29.45
CA VAL A 25 5.14 26.45 -28.94
C VAL A 25 4.39 25.12 -28.91
N LEU A 26 4.51 24.31 -29.96
CA LEU A 26 3.89 22.99 -30.02
C LEU A 26 4.46 22.04 -28.95
N VAL A 27 5.78 21.98 -28.81
CA VAL A 27 6.45 21.16 -27.79
C VAL A 27 6.08 21.62 -26.39
N GLY A 28 5.98 22.93 -26.14
CA GLY A 28 5.52 23.47 -24.86
C GLY A 28 4.10 23.04 -24.54
N LEU A 29 3.19 23.16 -25.51
CA LEU A 29 1.79 22.77 -25.34
C LEU A 29 1.65 21.28 -25.01
N PHE A 30 2.25 20.40 -25.82
CA PHE A 30 2.20 18.96 -25.55
C PHE A 30 3.01 18.55 -24.31
N GLY A 31 4.13 19.22 -24.04
CA GLY A 31 4.98 18.96 -22.89
C GLY A 31 4.24 19.18 -21.57
N THR A 32 3.44 20.24 -21.46
CA THR A 32 2.64 20.48 -20.25
C THR A 32 1.57 19.42 -20.02
N ILE A 33 0.90 18.96 -21.08
CA ILE A 33 -0.11 17.90 -21.01
C ILE A 33 0.54 16.58 -20.57
N ILE A 34 1.67 16.22 -21.18
CA ILE A 34 2.41 14.99 -20.83
C ILE A 34 2.90 15.06 -19.37
N TRP A 35 3.44 16.21 -18.96
CA TRP A 35 3.93 16.42 -17.61
C TRP A 35 2.84 16.24 -16.55
N THR A 36 1.69 16.88 -16.74
CA THR A 36 0.57 16.79 -15.80
C THR A 36 0.06 15.36 -15.65
N LEU A 37 -0.12 14.64 -16.76
CA LEU A 37 -0.55 13.23 -16.73
C LEU A 37 0.47 12.32 -16.05
N PHE A 38 1.76 12.52 -16.32
CA PHE A 38 2.84 11.72 -15.73
C PHE A 38 2.89 11.88 -14.21
N PHE A 39 2.90 13.12 -13.71
CA PHE A 39 2.95 13.38 -12.27
C PHE A 39 1.67 12.96 -11.55
N GLN A 40 0.50 13.17 -12.19
CA GLN A 40 -0.77 12.71 -11.64
C GLN A 40 -0.83 11.18 -11.51
N GLY A 41 -0.36 10.46 -12.54
CA GLY A 41 -0.29 8.99 -12.50
C GLY A 41 0.68 8.46 -11.45
N PHE A 42 1.83 9.13 -11.27
CA PHE A 42 2.83 8.73 -10.29
C PHE A 42 2.32 8.90 -8.84
N SER A 43 1.76 10.06 -8.49
CA SER A 43 1.25 10.32 -7.15
C SER A 43 0.03 9.45 -6.79
N PHE A 44 -0.81 9.13 -7.78
CA PHE A 44 -1.94 8.21 -7.58
C PHE A 44 -1.46 6.80 -7.27
N ASN A 45 -0.47 6.30 -8.01
CA ASN A 45 0.08 4.96 -7.82
C ASN A 45 0.65 4.76 -6.41
N GLU A 46 1.45 5.71 -5.90
CA GLU A 46 2.02 5.58 -4.55
C GLU A 46 0.95 5.50 -3.45
N THR A 47 -0.11 6.30 -3.58
CA THR A 47 -1.21 6.32 -2.60
C THR A 47 -2.02 5.03 -2.62
N GLU A 48 -2.39 4.56 -3.81
CA GLU A 48 -3.17 3.32 -3.96
C GLU A 48 -2.36 2.09 -3.57
N VAL A 49 -1.07 2.04 -3.90
CA VAL A 49 -0.17 1.00 -3.41
C VAL A 49 -0.14 1.02 -1.89
N SER A 50 0.06 2.18 -1.26
CA SER A 50 0.10 2.26 0.21
C SER A 50 -1.22 1.79 0.87
N LYS A 51 -2.38 2.20 0.35
CA LYS A 51 -3.69 1.71 0.83
C LYS A 51 -3.80 0.19 0.73
N GLN A 52 -3.41 -0.37 -0.42
CA GLN A 52 -3.45 -1.81 -0.65
C GLN A 52 -2.54 -2.56 0.33
N GLN A 53 -1.38 -1.99 0.66
CA GLN A 53 -0.47 -2.58 1.65
C GLN A 53 -1.08 -2.62 3.05
N ILE A 54 -1.68 -1.51 3.50
CA ILE A 54 -2.35 -1.43 4.81
C ILE A 54 -3.49 -2.45 4.88
N GLN A 55 -4.30 -2.58 3.82
CA GLN A 55 -5.40 -3.55 3.77
C GLN A 55 -4.92 -5.01 3.77
N GLN A 56 -3.83 -5.30 3.07
CA GLN A 56 -3.22 -6.64 3.10
C GLN A 56 -2.70 -6.98 4.49
N GLU A 57 -2.04 -6.04 5.16
CA GLU A 57 -1.53 -6.23 6.52
C GLU A 57 -2.68 -6.49 7.51
N ALA A 58 -3.74 -5.68 7.45
CA ALA A 58 -4.96 -5.88 8.22
C ALA A 58 -5.55 -7.29 8.02
N THR A 59 -5.61 -7.74 6.76
CA THR A 59 -6.15 -9.05 6.41
C THR A 59 -5.29 -10.19 6.97
N LEU A 60 -3.97 -10.09 6.86
CA LEU A 60 -3.04 -11.07 7.41
C LEU A 60 -3.19 -11.17 8.93
N LEU A 61 -3.30 -10.04 9.61
CA LEU A 61 -3.48 -9.97 11.05
C LEU A 61 -4.82 -10.58 11.49
N LEU A 62 -5.92 -10.24 10.81
CA LEU A 62 -7.24 -10.84 11.08
C LEU A 62 -7.22 -12.36 10.89
N ASN A 63 -6.63 -12.85 9.80
CA ASN A 63 -6.53 -14.28 9.54
C ASN A 63 -5.67 -15.00 10.59
N GLY A 64 -4.60 -14.34 11.05
CA GLY A 64 -3.76 -14.84 12.14
C GLY A 64 -4.53 -14.97 13.45
N ILE A 65 -5.27 -13.93 13.84
CA ILE A 65 -6.13 -13.94 15.03
C ILE A 65 -7.23 -15.00 14.89
N ASP A 66 -7.89 -15.11 13.74
CA ASP A 66 -8.93 -16.10 13.49
C ASP A 66 -8.38 -17.53 13.61
N ALA A 67 -7.21 -17.80 13.01
CA ALA A 67 -6.57 -19.11 13.10
C ALA A 67 -6.25 -19.49 14.56
N VAL A 68 -5.88 -18.53 15.41
CA VAL A 68 -5.68 -18.76 16.85
C VAL A 68 -7.01 -18.96 17.56
N HIS A 69 -8.02 -18.16 17.24
CA HIS A 69 -9.37 -18.27 17.78
C HIS A 69 -10.02 -19.63 17.49
N GLN A 70 -9.90 -20.12 16.26
CA GLN A 70 -10.44 -21.41 15.83
C GLN A 70 -9.79 -22.60 16.54
N LYS A 71 -8.50 -22.51 16.95
CA LYS A 71 -7.83 -23.56 17.74
C LYS A 71 -8.51 -23.80 19.10
N GLY A 72 -9.28 -22.83 19.60
CA GLY A 72 -10.17 -23.04 20.75
C GLY A 72 -9.47 -23.10 22.11
N LYS A 73 -8.22 -22.63 22.19
CA LYS A 73 -7.49 -22.44 23.45
C LYS A 73 -7.69 -21.01 23.97
N PRO A 74 -7.74 -20.79 25.29
CA PRO A 74 -7.78 -19.44 25.85
C PRO A 74 -6.52 -18.65 25.50
N TYR A 75 -6.67 -17.37 25.19
CA TYR A 75 -5.53 -16.49 24.93
C TYR A 75 -5.82 -15.06 25.39
N SER A 76 -4.75 -14.29 25.60
CA SER A 76 -4.79 -12.86 25.86
C SER A 76 -4.29 -12.09 24.65
N ILE A 77 -4.90 -10.94 24.34
CA ILE A 77 -4.48 -10.05 23.25
C ILE A 77 -3.85 -8.80 23.84
N THR A 78 -2.63 -8.50 23.41
CA THR A 78 -1.97 -7.22 23.66
C THR A 78 -1.65 -6.55 22.33
N VAL A 79 -2.13 -5.34 22.13
CA VAL A 79 -1.82 -4.53 20.94
C VAL A 79 -0.81 -3.47 21.32
N THR A 80 0.30 -3.43 20.60
CA THR A 80 1.30 -2.37 20.66
C THR A 80 1.38 -1.67 19.31
N PRO A 81 1.98 -0.46 19.23
CA PRO A 81 2.10 0.26 17.97
C PRO A 81 2.77 -0.53 16.85
N THR A 82 3.67 -1.46 17.16
CA THR A 82 4.49 -2.18 16.19
C THR A 82 4.14 -3.66 16.08
N SER A 83 3.40 -4.21 17.04
CA SER A 83 3.04 -5.61 17.05
C SER A 83 1.75 -5.92 17.80
N VAL A 84 1.09 -6.99 17.38
CA VAL A 84 -0.01 -7.61 18.11
C VAL A 84 0.46 -8.95 18.66
N ILE A 85 0.30 -9.13 19.96
CA ILE A 85 0.78 -10.29 20.71
C ILE A 85 -0.42 -11.09 21.20
N LEU A 86 -0.43 -12.38 20.89
CA LEU A 86 -1.40 -13.36 21.38
C LEU A 86 -0.70 -14.33 22.34
N SER A 87 -1.03 -14.28 23.63
CA SER A 87 -0.41 -15.13 24.67
C SER A 87 -1.37 -16.22 25.14
N ASP A 88 -1.00 -17.49 25.01
CA ASP A 88 -1.74 -18.63 25.57
C ASP A 88 -1.48 -18.78 27.08
N THR A 89 -2.35 -19.52 27.78
CA THR A 89 -2.24 -19.88 29.21
C THR A 89 -0.94 -20.64 29.54
N ASN A 90 -0.27 -21.22 28.53
CA ASN A 90 1.01 -21.92 28.65
C ASN A 90 2.23 -21.04 28.34
N SER A 91 2.07 -19.71 28.30
CA SER A 91 3.13 -18.75 27.93
C SER A 91 3.71 -18.94 26.53
N ASN A 92 2.97 -19.60 25.63
CA ASN A 92 3.31 -19.57 24.20
C ASN A 92 2.78 -18.26 23.61
N GLU A 93 3.69 -17.43 23.10
CA GLU A 93 3.35 -16.15 22.49
C GLU A 93 3.39 -16.29 20.96
N ILE A 94 2.31 -15.88 20.31
CA ILE A 94 2.25 -15.72 18.87
C ILE A 94 2.34 -14.21 18.61
N LEU A 95 3.47 -13.81 18.04
CA LEU A 95 3.78 -12.43 17.72
C LEU A 95 3.44 -12.13 16.26
N PHE A 96 2.61 -11.12 16.05
CA PHE A 96 2.34 -10.52 14.75
C PHE A 96 3.04 -9.17 14.70
N GLU A 97 4.26 -9.14 14.19
CA GLU A 97 4.97 -7.89 13.90
C GLU A 97 4.45 -7.27 12.60
N SER A 98 4.54 -5.95 12.47
CA SER A 98 4.35 -5.32 11.17
C SER A 98 5.36 -5.88 10.17
N THR A 99 4.87 -6.58 9.16
CA THR A 99 5.70 -7.23 8.12
C THR A 99 6.40 -6.19 7.23
N ARG A 100 5.91 -4.93 7.26
CA ARG A 100 6.42 -3.83 6.43
C ARG A 100 6.80 -2.64 7.29
N GLN A 101 7.98 -2.08 7.01
CA GLN A 101 8.44 -0.83 7.64
C GLN A 101 7.46 0.31 7.35
N GLY A 102 7.04 1.01 8.40
CA GLY A 102 6.13 2.15 8.29
C GLY A 102 4.65 1.82 8.38
N ILE A 103 4.28 0.70 9.01
CA ILE A 103 2.90 0.39 9.40
C ILE A 103 2.82 0.31 10.94
N THR A 104 1.81 0.94 11.51
CA THR A 104 1.52 0.89 12.95
C THR A 104 0.11 0.45 13.24
N TYR A 105 -0.08 -0.12 14.43
CA TYR A 105 -1.37 -0.59 14.94
C TYR A 105 -1.85 0.28 16.08
N GLU A 106 -3.13 0.61 16.08
CA GLU A 106 -3.78 1.30 17.17
C GLU A 106 -5.05 0.54 17.55
N LEU A 107 -5.16 0.18 18.83
CA LEU A 107 -6.35 -0.47 19.34
C LEU A 107 -7.42 0.58 19.60
N VAL A 108 -8.55 0.49 18.89
CA VAL A 108 -9.71 1.35 19.12
C VAL A 108 -10.58 0.76 20.22
N SER A 109 -10.92 -0.52 20.08
CA SER A 109 -11.66 -1.24 21.12
C SER A 109 -11.49 -2.75 21.00
N ILE A 110 -11.60 -3.42 22.14
CA ILE A 110 -11.67 -4.88 22.22
C ILE A 110 -12.71 -5.24 23.27
N THR A 111 -13.46 -6.31 23.01
CA THR A 111 -14.52 -6.76 23.95
C THR A 111 -13.92 -7.23 25.27
N LYS A 112 -12.82 -7.99 25.21
CA LYS A 112 -12.02 -8.46 26.35
C LYS A 112 -10.60 -8.79 25.89
N ASN A 113 -9.61 -8.54 26.74
CA ASN A 113 -8.23 -8.93 26.46
C ASN A 113 -8.05 -10.45 26.57
N ASP A 114 -8.65 -11.07 27.58
CA ASP A 114 -8.65 -12.53 27.76
C ASP A 114 -9.90 -13.15 27.15
N VAL A 115 -9.70 -14.09 26.23
CA VAL A 115 -10.77 -14.69 25.43
C VAL A 115 -10.77 -16.19 25.63
N VAL A 116 -11.95 -16.77 25.88
CA VAL A 116 -12.19 -18.22 25.85
C VAL A 116 -13.00 -18.58 24.61
N PRO A 117 -12.38 -18.98 23.49
CA PRO A 117 -13.06 -19.07 22.18
C PRO A 117 -14.19 -20.09 22.09
N LYS A 118 -14.24 -21.06 23.01
CA LYS A 118 -15.31 -22.07 23.05
C LYS A 118 -16.64 -21.52 23.53
N THR A 119 -16.63 -20.44 24.30
CA THR A 119 -17.80 -19.89 24.99
C THR A 119 -18.06 -18.43 24.66
N GLU A 120 -17.05 -17.72 24.14
CA GLU A 120 -17.08 -16.28 23.95
C GLU A 120 -16.73 -15.89 22.52
N SER A 121 -17.41 -14.85 22.02
CA SER A 121 -17.04 -14.17 20.78
C SER A 121 -16.12 -12.99 21.08
N LEU A 122 -15.14 -12.76 20.22
CA LEU A 122 -14.21 -11.64 20.32
C LEU A 122 -14.55 -10.61 19.25
N SER A 123 -14.97 -9.41 19.63
CA SER A 123 -15.00 -8.26 18.71
C SER A 123 -13.77 -7.39 18.93
N ILE A 124 -13.03 -7.14 17.84
CA ILE A 124 -11.86 -6.26 17.78
C ILE A 124 -12.16 -5.15 16.78
N ASP A 125 -11.79 -3.95 17.19
CA ASP A 125 -11.71 -2.77 16.35
C ASP A 125 -10.27 -2.25 16.37
N LEU A 126 -9.59 -2.38 15.24
CA LEU A 126 -8.18 -2.05 15.08
C LEU A 126 -8.02 -1.02 13.96
N LEU A 127 -7.26 0.04 14.22
CA LEU A 127 -6.79 0.95 13.21
C LEU A 127 -5.38 0.55 12.77
N VAL A 128 -5.23 0.26 11.49
CA VAL A 128 -3.92 0.07 10.86
C VAL A 128 -3.55 1.36 10.14
N LYS A 129 -2.44 1.98 10.51
CA LYS A 129 -1.99 3.28 9.98
C LYS A 129 -0.67 3.13 9.25
N SER A 130 -0.44 3.95 8.23
CA SER A 130 0.91 4.13 7.70
C SER A 130 1.64 5.23 8.46
N GLU A 131 2.87 4.95 8.90
CA GLU A 131 3.78 5.97 9.44
C GLU A 131 4.18 7.00 8.39
N ARG A 132 4.21 6.61 7.10
CA ARG A 132 4.57 7.51 5.99
C ARG A 132 3.46 8.48 5.65
N ASN A 133 2.21 8.12 5.92
CA ASN A 133 1.05 8.97 5.69
C ASN A 133 -0.07 8.62 6.67
N THR A 134 -0.18 9.42 7.74
CA THR A 134 -1.17 9.21 8.80
C THR A 134 -2.62 9.42 8.36
N ASN A 135 -2.84 10.03 7.19
CA ASN A 135 -4.18 10.12 6.58
C ASN A 135 -4.62 8.80 5.92
N LEU A 136 -3.67 7.89 5.66
CA LEU A 136 -3.97 6.55 5.16
C LEU A 136 -4.15 5.62 6.34
N THR A 137 -5.40 5.25 6.58
CA THR A 137 -5.81 4.35 7.65
C THR A 137 -6.73 3.28 7.10
N ALA A 138 -6.63 2.07 7.64
CA ALA A 138 -7.64 1.04 7.46
C ALA A 138 -8.24 0.73 8.83
N GLU A 139 -9.53 0.96 8.96
CA GLU A 139 -10.31 0.52 10.11
C GLU A 139 -10.71 -0.94 9.89
N VAL A 140 -10.43 -1.76 10.89
CA VAL A 140 -10.60 -3.20 10.83
C VAL A 140 -11.51 -3.61 11.97
N LYS A 141 -12.78 -3.79 11.65
CA LYS A 141 -13.82 -4.19 12.61
C LYS A 141 -14.29 -5.60 12.33
N THR A 142 -13.93 -6.53 13.21
CA THR A 142 -14.25 -7.94 13.05
C THR A 142 -14.76 -8.54 14.35
N THR A 143 -15.70 -9.49 14.23
CA THR A 143 -16.14 -10.34 15.33
C THR A 143 -15.81 -11.79 15.02
N PHE A 144 -14.91 -12.37 15.82
CA PHE A 144 -14.53 -13.77 15.74
C PHE A 144 -15.49 -14.63 16.57
N ARG A 145 -15.94 -15.72 15.96
CA ARG A 145 -16.77 -16.74 16.58
C ARG A 145 -16.26 -18.11 16.17
N LYS A 146 -16.13 -19.02 17.13
CA LYS A 146 -15.81 -20.41 16.81
C LYS A 146 -16.99 -21.07 16.07
N LEU A 147 -16.72 -21.61 14.89
CA LEU A 147 -17.67 -22.43 14.15
C LEU A 147 -17.87 -23.78 14.88
N LYS A 148 -19.13 -24.20 14.98
CA LYS A 148 -19.57 -25.37 15.75
C LYS A 148 -19.29 -26.67 15.00
#